data_AF-A0A453HDP2-F1
#
_entry.id   AF-A0A453HDP2-F1
#
_cell.length_a   1.000
_cell.length_b   1.000
_cell.length_c   1.000
_cell.angle_alpha   90.00
_cell.angle_beta   90.00
_cell.angle_gamma   90.00
#
_symmetry.space_group_name_H-M   'P 1'
#
loop_
_entity.id
_entity.type
_entity.pdbx_description
1 polymer ?
#
loop_
_entity_poly.entity_id
_entity_poly.type
_entity_poly.pdbx_seq_one_letter_code
_entity_poly.pdbx_strand_id
1 'polypeptide(L)' 'TRPFRRLTSAELLERRRQGLCFNCDEPYTPSHACPRLFYLEVADYIPEDAIAADLAAPAVAKV' A
#
# COMPACT_ATOMS: atom_id res chain seq x y z
N THR A 1 1.74 -2.50 -14.16
CA THR A 1 1.83 -1.96 -12.78
C THR A 1 1.24 -0.56 -12.74
N ARG A 2 0.35 -0.23 -11.81
CA ARG A 2 -0.16 1.15 -11.69
C ARG A 2 0.88 2.00 -10.95
N PRO A 3 1.27 3.18 -11.46
CA PRO A 3 2.29 3.99 -10.82
C PRO A 3 1.79 4.47 -9.45
N PHE A 4 2.67 4.42 -8.45
CA PHE A 4 2.39 4.96 -7.12
C PHE A 4 2.24 6.48 -7.22
N ARG A 5 1.01 6.97 -7.11
CA ARG A 5 0.72 8.41 -7.12
C ARG A 5 0.61 8.90 -5.69
N ARG A 6 1.51 9.80 -5.31
CA ARG A 6 1.40 10.56 -4.06
C ARG A 6 0.42 11.70 -4.26
N LEU A 7 -0.58 11.78 -3.40
CA LEU A 7 -1.47 12.94 -3.37
C LEU A 7 -0.75 14.11 -2.70
N THR A 8 -0.86 15.28 -3.32
CA THR A 8 -0.51 16.56 -2.71
C THR A 8 -1.49 16.88 -1.57
N SER A 9 -1.11 17.83 -0.70
CA SER A 9 -1.99 18.29 0.39
C SER A 9 -3.34 18.81 -0.14
N ALA A 10 -3.33 19.55 -1.26
CA ALA A 10 -4.54 20.06 -1.89
C ALA A 10 -5.46 18.92 -2.39
N GLU A 11 -4.90 17.90 -3.04
CA GLU A 11 -5.67 16.74 -3.53
C GLU A 11 -6.25 15.90 -2.38
N LEU A 12 -5.52 15.76 -1.27
CA LEU A 12 -6.01 15.11 -0.05
C LEU A 12 -7.21 15.85 0.55
N LEU A 13 -7.13 17.19 0.62
CA LEU A 13 -8.21 18.02 1.13
C LEU A 13 -9.45 17.91 0.23
N GLU A 14 -9.24 17.92 -1.09
CA GLU A 14 -10.34 17.82 -2.05
C GLU A 14 -11.01 16.44 -2.00
N ARG A 15 -10.23 15.35 -1.91
CA ARG A 15 -10.79 14.01 -1.67
C ARG A 15 -11.57 13.93 -0.36
N ARG A 16 -11.08 14.54 0.72
CA ARG A 16 -11.79 14.59 2.00
C ARG A 16 -13.13 15.33 1.87
N ARG A 17 -13.18 16.44 1.14
CA ARG A 17 -14.41 17.19 0.86
C ARG A 17 -15.43 16.37 0.06
N GLN A 18 -14.95 15.60 -0.90
CA GLN A 18 -15.77 14.73 -1.74
C GLN A 18 -16.15 13.41 -1.05
N GLY A 19 -15.57 13.11 0.12
CA GLY A 19 -15.79 11.85 0.83
C GLY A 19 -15.25 10.64 0.08
N LEU A 20 -14.17 10.80 -0.71
CA LEU A 20 -13.56 9.72 -1.47
C LEU A 20 -12.39 9.08 -0.73
N CYS A 21 -12.19 7.78 -0.96
CA CYS A 21 -11.05 7.05 -0.48
C CYS A 21 -9.73 7.68 -0.97
N PHE A 22 -8.69 7.64 -0.13
CA PHE A 22 -7.39 8.22 -0.47
C PHE A 22 -6.62 7.39 -1.51
N ASN A 23 -6.91 6.09 -1.62
CA ASN A 23 -6.26 5.19 -2.57
C ASN A 23 -7.11 4.92 -3.82
N CYS A 24 -8.44 5.00 -3.73
CA CYS A 24 -9.35 4.76 -4.85
C CYS A 24 -10.38 5.88 -5.07
N ASP A 25 -11.34 5.61 -5.94
CA ASP A 25 -12.37 6.56 -6.36
C ASP A 25 -13.75 6.15 -5.81
N GLU A 26 -13.75 5.25 -4.82
CA GLU A 26 -14.93 4.82 -4.07
C GLU A 26 -15.14 5.68 -2.82
N PRO A 27 -16.36 5.73 -2.27
CA PRO A 27 -16.64 6.47 -1.03
C PRO A 27 -15.79 5.99 0.14
N TYR A 28 -15.31 6.93 0.95
CA TYR A 28 -14.60 6.65 2.19
C TYR A 28 -15.61 6.29 3.28
N THR A 29 -15.59 5.03 3.72
CA THR A 29 -16.31 4.57 4.91
C THR A 29 -15.34 3.87 5.86
N PRO A 30 -15.62 3.82 7.17
CA PRO A 30 -14.80 3.05 8.11
C PRO A 30 -14.69 1.56 7.77
N SER A 31 -15.67 1.02 7.04
CA SER A 31 -15.70 -0.37 6.57
C SER A 31 -15.07 -0.56 5.19
N HIS A 32 -14.58 0.50 4.53
CA HIS A 32 -14.02 0.40 3.20
C HIS A 32 -12.64 -0.26 3.22
N ALA A 33 -12.57 -1.50 2.75
CA ALA A 33 -11.33 -2.19 2.46
C ALA A 33 -10.90 -1.86 1.02
N CYS A 34 -9.95 -0.93 0.87
CA CYS A 34 -9.56 -0.48 -0.46
C CYS A 34 -8.81 -1.58 -1.23
N PRO A 35 -9.25 -1.96 -2.45
CA PRO A 35 -8.58 -3.00 -3.24
C PRO A 35 -7.19 -2.57 -3.74
N ARG A 36 -6.87 -1.27 -3.64
CA ARG A 36 -5.56 -0.71 -3.97
C ARG A 36 -4.62 -0.65 -2.75
N LEU A 37 -5.11 -0.99 -1.55
CA LEU A 37 -4.27 -1.12 -0.37
C LEU A 37 -3.58 -2.48 -0.40
N PHE A 38 -2.27 -2.50 -0.17
CA PHE A 38 -1.55 -3.76 0.05
C PHE A 38 -1.46 -4.02 1.55
N TYR A 39 -1.49 -5.30 1.92
CA TYR A 39 -1.25 -5.72 3.29
C TYR A 39 0.25 -6.00 3.46
N LEU A 40 0.79 -5.54 4.58
CA LEU A 40 2.12 -5.94 5.02
C LEU A 40 1.92 -6.91 6.18
N GLU A 41 2.26 -8.17 5.95
CA GLU A 41 2.35 -9.16 7.03
C GLU A 41 3.72 -9.02 7.70
N VAL A 42 3.73 -8.98 9.02
CA VAL A 42 4.94 -8.90 9.83
C VAL A 42 4.92 -10.10 10.76
N ALA A 43 5.98 -10.90 10.76
CA ALA A 43 6.13 -11.99 11.70
C ALA A 43 6.72 -11.47 13.03
N ASP A 44 6.19 -11.95 14.15
CA ASP A 44 6.65 -11.55 15.49
C ASP A 44 8.10 -11.96 15.78
N TYR A 45 8.59 -12.98 15.08
CA TYR A 45 9.99 -13.42 15.10
C TYR A 45 10.39 -13.90 13.71
N ILE A 46 11.46 -13.30 13.17
CA ILE A 46 12.07 -13.73 11.91
C ILE A 46 13.49 -14.17 12.27
N PRO A 47 13.82 -15.48 12.19
CA PRO A 47 15.18 -15.94 12.46
C PRO A 47 16.15 -15.30 11.46
N GLU A 48 17.36 -14.95 11.91
CA GLU A 48 18.36 -14.24 11.09
C GLU A 48 18.68 -14.97 9.78
N ASP A 49 18.67 -16.30 9.80
CA ASP A 49 18.88 -17.13 8.60
C ASP A 49 17.77 -16.94 7.55
N ALA A 50 16.52 -16.68 7.98
CA ALA A 50 15.42 -16.39 7.07
C ALA A 50 15.51 -14.97 6.49
N ILE A 51 15.99 -13.99 7.27
CA ILE A 51 16.27 -12.64 6.79
C ILE A 51 17.37 -12.68 5.72
N ALA A 52 18.43 -13.44 5.99
CA ALA A 52 19.53 -13.61 5.05
C ALA A 52 19.05 -14.29 3.75
N ALA A 53 18.16 -15.28 3.84
CA ALA A 53 17.58 -15.94 2.69
C ALA A 53 16.69 -15.00 1.84
N ASP A 54 15.84 -14.18 2.46
CA ASP A 54 14.98 -13.22 1.76
C ASP A 54 15.79 -12.12 1.05
N LEU A 55 16.87 -11.64 1.68
CA LEU A 55 17.76 -10.64 1.08
C LEU A 55 18.63 -11.21 -0.04
N ALA A 56 18.93 -12.52 0.00
CA ALA A 56 19.66 -13.22 -1.03
C ALA A 56 18.78 -13.64 -2.22
N ALA A 57 17.45 -13.58 -2.09
CA ALA A 57 16.54 -13.84 -3.18
C ALA A 57 16.71 -12.78 -4.29
N PRO A 58 16.84 -13.18 -5.57
CA PRO A 58 16.91 -12.21 -6.65
C PRO A 58 15.60 -11.41 -6.67
N ALA A 59 15.69 -10.09 -6.53
CA ALA A 59 14.55 -9.20 -6.73
C ALA A 59 14.02 -9.43 -8.14
N VAL A 60 12.95 -10.22 -8.27
CA VAL A 60 12.33 -10.50 -9.56
C VAL A 60 11.71 -9.19 -10.05
N ALA A 61 12.49 -8.43 -10.81
CA ALA A 61 12.00 -7.32 -11.60
C ALA A 61 11.06 -7.89 -12.66
N LYS A 62 9.76 -7.97 -12.34
CA LYS A 62 8.73 -8.21 -13.36
C LYS A 62 8.65 -6.95 -14.24
N VAL A 63 9.15 -7.09 -15.46
CA VAL A 63 8.96 -6.19 -16.62
C VAL A 63 7.47 -5.97 -16.89
#